data_AF-A0A7Z0GKM0-F1
#
_entry.id   AF-A0A7Z0GKM0-F1
#
_cell.length_a   1.000
_cell.length_b   1.000
_cell.length_c   1.000
_cell.angle_alpha   90.00
_cell.angle_beta   90.00
_cell.angle_gamma   90.00
#
_symmetry.space_group_name_H-M   'P 1'
#
loop_
_entity.id
_entity.type
_entity.pdbx_description
1 polymer ?
#
loop_
_entity_poly.entity_id
_entity_poly.type
_entity_poly.pdbx_seq_one_letter_code
_entity_poly.pdbx_strand_id
1 'polypeptide(L)'
;MRRASVLLRVGVPVAILLELGAFLGSLSGSPVALGEGWGATREPDVGVWLLLGAGCLPLLGLSRAPRAAALLCAGSYVAYILSGYEFGLTLPPMLVALVLAAEGRRLSAWSLAGGCLAATLVWVDGRARGILDPDVGLLVWVAFGAVSAIFFLIPPLIGELLMARRRVRFPEAAPAPEAGLSPSGGRPPRERG
;
A
#
# COMPACT_ATOMS: atom_id res chain seq x y z
N MET A 1 -4.50 -14.11 -14.24
CA MET A 1 -4.84 -14.13 -12.79
C MET A 1 -3.88 -14.94 -11.91
N ARG A 2 -3.26 -16.04 -12.37
CA ARG A 2 -2.34 -16.88 -11.56
C ARG A 2 -1.10 -16.18 -10.94
N ARG A 3 -0.65 -15.03 -11.44
CA ARG A 3 0.52 -14.31 -10.87
C ARG A 3 0.16 -13.41 -9.69
N ALA A 4 -1.00 -12.74 -9.74
CA ALA A 4 -1.53 -11.99 -8.60
C ALA A 4 -1.76 -12.92 -7.40
N SER A 5 -2.12 -14.20 -7.64
CA SER A 5 -2.25 -15.17 -6.56
C SER A 5 -0.94 -15.56 -5.88
N VAL A 6 0.21 -15.54 -6.56
CA VAL A 6 1.50 -15.86 -5.90
C VAL A 6 1.91 -14.73 -4.96
N LEU A 7 1.86 -13.49 -5.46
CA LEU A 7 2.13 -12.30 -4.66
C LEU A 7 1.24 -12.25 -3.42
N LEU A 8 -0.07 -12.51 -3.58
CA LEU A 8 -0.99 -12.52 -2.44
C LEU A 8 -0.75 -13.70 -1.49
N ARG A 9 -0.48 -14.91 -2.01
CA ARG A 9 -0.28 -16.10 -1.18
C ARG A 9 1.01 -16.07 -0.37
N VAL A 10 2.07 -15.47 -0.90
CA VAL A 10 3.37 -15.42 -0.22
C VAL A 10 3.57 -14.07 0.47
N GLY A 11 3.26 -12.97 -0.22
CA GLY A 11 3.46 -11.63 0.29
C GLY A 11 2.59 -11.29 1.50
N VAL A 12 1.33 -11.75 1.53
CA VAL A 12 0.45 -11.48 2.68
C VAL A 12 0.95 -12.17 3.95
N PRO A 13 1.20 -13.50 3.98
CA PRO A 13 1.73 -14.13 5.19
C PRO A 13 3.10 -13.58 5.60
N VAL A 14 4.00 -13.33 4.64
CA VAL A 14 5.31 -12.75 4.95
C VAL A 14 5.17 -11.36 5.57
N ALA A 15 4.32 -10.49 5.01
CA ALA A 15 4.09 -9.16 5.58
C ALA A 15 3.53 -9.24 7.01
N ILE A 16 2.55 -10.11 7.25
CA ILE A 16 1.97 -10.30 8.59
C ILE A 16 3.02 -10.83 9.58
N LEU A 17 3.83 -11.81 9.18
CA LEU A 17 4.88 -12.38 10.04
C LEU A 17 5.99 -11.38 10.34
N LEU A 18 6.39 -10.57 9.35
CA LEU A 18 7.40 -9.53 9.55
C LEU A 18 6.90 -8.42 10.47
N GLU A 19 5.66 -7.94 10.30
CA GLU A 19 5.08 -6.94 11.21
C GLU A 19 4.89 -7.50 12.62
N LEU A 20 4.41 -8.73 12.76
CA LEU A 20 4.28 -9.37 14.06
C LEU A 20 5.66 -9.56 14.72
N GLY A 21 6.66 -9.99 13.96
CA GLY A 21 8.03 -10.15 14.44
C GLY A 21 8.66 -8.82 14.87
N ALA A 22 8.50 -7.76 14.06
CA ALA A 22 8.95 -6.42 14.38
C ALA A 22 8.26 -5.89 15.64
N PHE A 23 6.94 -6.09 15.75
CA PHE A 23 6.17 -5.70 16.92
C PHE A 23 6.61 -6.47 18.18
N LEU A 24 6.76 -7.80 18.12
CA LEU A 24 7.27 -8.58 19.24
C LEU A 24 8.70 -8.18 19.64
N GLY A 25 9.55 -7.81 18.68
CA GLY A 25 10.86 -7.24 18.94
C GLY A 25 10.80 -5.91 19.70
N SER A 26 9.82 -5.05 19.39
CA SER A 26 9.61 -3.79 20.11
C SER A 26 9.18 -3.97 21.56
N LEU A 27 8.57 -5.11 21.92
CA LEU A 27 8.21 -5.41 23.31
C LEU A 27 9.41 -5.73 24.20
N SER A 28 10.51 -6.23 23.61
CA SER A 28 11.72 -6.63 24.33
C SER A 28 12.88 -5.65 24.17
N GLY A 29 12.83 -4.80 23.14
CA GLY A 29 13.83 -3.78 22.87
C GLY A 29 13.61 -2.50 23.67
N SER A 30 14.69 -1.77 23.94
CA SER A 30 14.57 -0.36 24.31
C SER A 30 14.12 0.43 23.09
N PRO A 31 13.19 1.39 23.24
CA PRO A 31 12.73 2.19 22.11
C PRO A 31 13.90 2.93 21.47
N VAL A 32 13.87 3.07 20.14
CA VAL A 32 14.93 3.76 19.40
C VAL A 32 15.04 5.21 19.87
N ALA A 33 16.14 5.54 20.53
CA ALA A 33 16.51 6.90 20.94
C ALA A 33 17.67 7.39 20.06
N LEU A 34 17.40 8.37 19.19
CA LEU A 34 18.37 8.90 18.22
C LEU A 34 19.17 10.09 18.74
N GLY A 35 18.88 10.55 19.96
CA GLY A 35 19.53 11.69 20.60
C GLY A 35 18.73 12.19 21.79
N GLU A 36 19.35 13.07 22.61
CA GLU A 36 18.64 13.78 23.67
C GLU A 36 17.50 14.63 23.06
N GLY A 37 16.30 14.50 23.63
CA GLY A 37 15.13 15.23 23.17
C GLY A 37 14.33 14.55 22.05
N TRP A 38 14.76 13.40 21.53
CA TRP A 38 13.90 12.57 20.66
C TRP A 38 12.62 12.18 21.43
N GLY A 39 11.46 12.56 20.90
CA GLY A 39 10.18 12.35 21.57
C GLY A 39 9.95 10.88 21.92
N ALA A 40 9.59 10.62 23.18
CA ALA A 40 9.33 9.26 23.67
C ALA A 40 8.25 8.57 22.81
N THR A 41 8.48 7.31 22.49
CA THR A 41 7.44 6.44 21.94
C THR A 41 6.44 6.10 23.04
N ARG A 42 5.17 6.01 22.66
CA ARG A 42 4.14 5.50 23.55
C ARG A 42 4.40 4.02 23.84
N GLU A 43 4.27 3.63 25.10
CA GLU A 43 4.40 2.23 25.49
C GLU A 43 3.31 1.35 24.82
N PRO A 44 3.66 0.12 24.39
CA PRO A 44 2.70 -0.82 23.82
C PRO A 44 1.54 -1.12 24.78
N ASP A 45 0.31 -0.93 24.32
CA ASP A 45 -0.92 -1.20 25.08
C ASP A 45 -1.94 -2.05 24.29
N VAL A 46 -3.15 -2.26 24.81
CA VAL A 46 -4.18 -3.04 24.07
C VAL A 46 -4.55 -2.36 22.74
N GLY A 47 -4.48 -1.02 22.68
CA GLY A 47 -4.76 -0.26 21.46
C GLY A 47 -3.80 -0.61 20.33
N VAL A 48 -2.52 -0.79 20.62
CA VAL A 48 -1.52 -1.14 19.60
C VAL A 48 -1.79 -2.51 18.97
N TRP A 49 -2.24 -3.49 19.76
CA TRP A 49 -2.62 -4.82 19.27
C TRP A 49 -3.88 -4.77 18.40
N LEU A 50 -4.87 -3.98 18.78
CA LEU A 50 -6.08 -3.79 17.98
C LEU A 50 -5.76 -3.16 16.63
N LEU A 51 -4.89 -2.15 16.61
CA LEU A 51 -4.44 -1.49 15.37
C LEU A 51 -3.61 -2.44 14.50
N LEU A 52 -2.72 -3.24 15.09
CA LEU A 52 -1.97 -4.27 14.39
C LEU A 52 -2.90 -5.28 13.73
N GLY A 53 -3.88 -5.81 14.48
CA GLY A 53 -4.90 -6.71 13.95
C GLY A 53 -5.72 -6.06 12.83
N ALA A 54 -6.19 -4.83 13.04
CA ALA A 54 -6.96 -4.07 12.06
C ALA A 54 -6.16 -3.73 10.79
N GLY A 55 -4.84 -3.58 10.88
CA GLY A 55 -3.96 -3.39 9.72
C GLY A 55 -3.64 -4.69 8.98
N CYS A 56 -3.41 -5.78 9.69
CA CYS A 56 -2.91 -7.02 9.11
C CYS A 56 -4.01 -7.98 8.63
N LEU A 57 -5.07 -8.18 9.42
CA LEU A 57 -6.12 -9.15 9.10
C LEU A 57 -6.87 -8.86 7.78
N PRO A 58 -7.15 -7.60 7.39
CA PRO A 58 -7.81 -7.32 6.11
C PRO A 58 -7.02 -7.80 4.88
N LEU A 59 -5.70 -7.98 5.01
CA LEU A 59 -4.88 -8.51 3.93
C LEU A 59 -5.28 -9.94 3.51
N LEU A 60 -5.83 -10.74 4.43
CA LEU A 60 -6.35 -12.08 4.13
C LEU A 60 -7.54 -12.04 3.17
N GLY A 61 -8.29 -10.92 3.18
CA GLY A 61 -9.42 -10.64 2.30
C GLY A 61 -9.11 -9.74 1.12
N LEU A 62 -7.83 -9.40 0.88
CA LEU A 62 -7.42 -8.38 -0.10
C LEU A 62 -7.91 -8.68 -1.53
N SER A 63 -7.99 -9.96 -1.91
CA SER A 63 -8.50 -10.38 -3.22
C SER A 63 -10.02 -10.20 -3.40
N ARG A 64 -10.79 -10.19 -2.31
CA ARG A 64 -12.26 -10.10 -2.34
C ARG A 64 -12.74 -8.67 -2.17
N ALA A 65 -12.10 -7.91 -1.27
CA ALA A 65 -12.54 -6.57 -0.91
C ALA A 65 -11.35 -5.59 -0.81
N PRO A 66 -10.66 -5.29 -1.94
CA PRO A 66 -9.43 -4.50 -1.92
C PRO A 66 -9.63 -3.07 -1.40
N ARG A 67 -10.82 -2.48 -1.57
CA ARG A 67 -11.14 -1.15 -1.01
C ARG A 67 -11.27 -1.18 0.51
N ALA A 68 -11.95 -2.18 1.06
CA ALA A 68 -12.11 -2.32 2.50
C ALA A 68 -10.74 -2.58 3.16
N ALA A 69 -9.93 -3.46 2.57
CA ALA A 69 -8.57 -3.70 3.02
C ALA A 69 -7.72 -2.42 2.98
N ALA A 70 -7.79 -1.64 1.88
CA ALA A 70 -7.10 -0.37 1.76
C ALA A 70 -7.46 0.62 2.86
N LEU A 71 -8.77 0.81 3.11
CA LEU A 71 -9.24 1.72 4.15
C LEU A 71 -8.82 1.29 5.55
N LEU A 72 -8.92 -0.01 5.85
CA LEU A 72 -8.55 -0.54 7.17
C LEU A 72 -7.04 -0.49 7.39
N CYS A 73 -6.23 -0.91 6.43
CA CYS A 73 -4.76 -0.84 6.52
C CYS A 73 -4.24 0.59 6.62
N ALA A 74 -4.77 1.52 5.81
CA ALA A 74 -4.35 2.91 5.86
C ALA A 74 -4.83 3.60 7.14
N GLY A 75 -6.10 3.39 7.50
CA GLY A 75 -6.68 3.97 8.71
C GLY A 75 -5.99 3.49 9.97
N SER A 76 -5.70 2.19 10.08
CA SER A 76 -4.96 1.65 11.22
C SER A 76 -3.52 2.14 11.26
N TYR A 77 -2.82 2.23 10.12
CA TYR A 77 -1.47 2.81 10.05
C TYR A 77 -1.44 4.26 10.51
N VAL A 78 -2.35 5.09 9.99
CA VAL A 78 -2.43 6.51 10.35
C VAL A 78 -2.77 6.67 11.83
N ALA A 79 -3.75 5.93 12.33
CA ALA A 79 -4.08 5.94 13.76
C ALA A 79 -2.90 5.47 14.63
N TYR A 80 -2.19 4.44 14.20
CA TYR A 80 -1.02 3.88 14.89
C TYR A 80 0.12 4.91 14.97
N ILE A 81 0.54 5.47 13.84
CA ILE A 81 1.68 6.38 13.82
C ILE A 81 1.34 7.69 14.56
N LEU A 82 0.15 8.27 14.33
CA LEU A 82 -0.25 9.53 14.97
C LEU A 82 -0.57 9.37 16.47
N SER A 83 -0.83 8.15 16.95
CA SER A 83 -0.95 7.87 18.40
C SER A 83 0.40 7.84 19.12
N GLY A 84 1.50 8.02 18.39
CA GLY A 84 2.85 8.11 18.96
C GLY A 84 3.49 6.76 19.25
N TYR A 85 2.99 5.66 18.70
CA TYR A 85 3.68 4.37 18.78
C TYR A 85 5.02 4.40 18.02
N GLU A 86 5.85 3.39 18.23
CA GLU A 86 7.10 3.20 17.48
C GLU A 86 6.82 2.96 15.99
N PHE A 87 7.78 3.21 15.11
CA PHE A 87 7.58 3.04 13.67
C PHE A 87 7.30 1.56 13.32
N GLY A 88 6.12 1.29 12.78
CA GLY A 88 5.65 -0.06 12.45
C GLY A 88 4.38 -0.03 11.59
N LEU A 89 3.81 -1.21 11.29
CA LEU A 89 2.58 -1.37 10.50
C LEU A 89 2.67 -0.81 9.07
N THR A 90 3.88 -0.75 8.51
CA THR A 90 4.15 -0.15 7.19
C THR A 90 3.89 -1.12 6.04
N LEU A 91 4.15 -2.41 6.21
CA LEU A 91 4.02 -3.42 5.17
C LEU A 91 2.57 -3.61 4.69
N PRO A 92 1.53 -3.59 5.56
CA PRO A 92 0.15 -3.69 5.11
C PRO A 92 -0.26 -2.60 4.11
N PRO A 93 -0.15 -1.29 4.40
CA PRO A 93 -0.49 -0.26 3.42
C PRO A 93 0.39 -0.31 2.17
N MET A 94 1.68 -0.67 2.28
CA MET A 94 2.56 -0.87 1.12
C MET A 94 2.05 -1.97 0.17
N LEU A 95 1.70 -3.13 0.73
CA LEU A 95 1.20 -4.27 -0.04
C LEU A 95 -0.14 -3.94 -0.71
N VAL A 96 -1.04 -3.24 0.01
CA VAL A 96 -2.32 -2.82 -0.57
C VAL A 96 -2.13 -1.80 -1.68
N ALA A 97 -1.26 -0.79 -1.50
CA ALA A 97 -0.95 0.19 -2.55
C ALA A 97 -0.44 -0.49 -3.83
N LEU A 98 0.49 -1.44 -3.69
CA LEU A 98 1.03 -2.21 -4.80
C LEU A 98 -0.05 -3.01 -5.52
N VAL A 99 -0.91 -3.71 -4.78
CA VAL A 99 -1.99 -4.51 -5.37
C VAL A 99 -3.01 -3.62 -6.10
N LEU A 100 -3.43 -2.52 -5.48
CA LEU A 100 -4.34 -1.56 -6.11
C LEU A 100 -3.75 -0.99 -7.41
N ALA A 101 -2.48 -0.60 -7.41
CA ALA A 101 -1.80 -0.10 -8.60
C ALA A 101 -1.67 -1.18 -9.69
N ALA A 102 -1.31 -2.42 -9.31
CA ALA A 102 -1.23 -3.56 -10.22
C ALA A 102 -2.59 -3.96 -10.84
N GLU A 103 -3.69 -3.64 -10.17
CA GLU A 103 -5.06 -3.79 -10.68
C GLU A 103 -5.55 -2.59 -11.51
N GLY A 104 -4.72 -1.56 -11.71
CA GLY A 104 -5.07 -0.37 -12.47
C GLY A 104 -5.85 0.68 -11.67
N ARG A 105 -5.98 0.54 -10.34
CA ARG A 105 -6.64 1.49 -9.45
C ARG A 105 -5.66 2.58 -8.99
N ARG A 106 -5.08 3.28 -9.96
CA ARG A 106 -3.99 4.26 -9.78
C ARG A 106 -4.29 5.30 -8.70
N LEU A 107 -5.41 6.01 -8.83
CA LEU A 107 -5.76 7.09 -7.91
C LEU A 107 -5.88 6.60 -6.46
N SER A 108 -6.50 5.44 -6.23
CA SER A 108 -6.63 4.85 -4.89
C SER A 108 -5.26 4.46 -4.30
N ALA A 109 -4.38 3.88 -5.11
CA ALA A 109 -3.04 3.48 -4.68
C ALA A 109 -2.19 4.69 -4.26
N TRP A 110 -2.14 5.73 -5.09
CA TRP A 110 -1.38 6.95 -4.79
C TRP A 110 -1.98 7.78 -3.66
N SER A 111 -3.32 7.84 -3.55
CA SER A 111 -3.97 8.55 -2.44
C SER A 111 -3.67 7.86 -1.11
N LEU A 112 -3.71 6.51 -1.08
CA LEU A 112 -3.34 5.74 0.10
C LEU A 112 -1.86 5.94 0.46
N ALA A 113 -0.96 5.79 -0.51
CA ALA A 113 0.47 5.98 -0.31
C ALA A 113 0.81 7.39 0.18
N GLY A 114 0.25 8.42 -0.47
CA GLY A 114 0.44 9.82 -0.10
C GLY A 114 -0.13 10.13 1.28
N GLY A 115 -1.30 9.59 1.62
CA GLY A 115 -1.91 9.75 2.95
C GLY A 115 -1.06 9.12 4.06
N CYS A 116 -0.59 7.90 3.87
CA CYS A 116 0.31 7.25 4.82
C CYS A 116 1.63 8.03 4.95
N LEU A 117 2.26 8.42 3.84
CA LEU A 117 3.49 9.21 3.86
C LEU A 117 3.31 10.54 4.60
N ALA A 118 2.23 11.27 4.34
CA ALA A 118 1.93 12.52 5.04
C ALA A 118 1.80 12.31 6.56
N ALA A 119 1.10 11.26 6.99
CA ALA A 119 1.00 10.92 8.40
C ALA A 119 2.36 10.59 9.02
N THR A 120 3.21 9.87 8.30
CA THR A 120 4.59 9.60 8.74
C THR A 120 5.40 10.88 8.87
N LEU A 121 5.33 11.79 7.89
CA LEU A 121 6.08 13.04 7.91
C LEU A 121 5.64 13.95 9.07
N VAL A 122 4.33 14.02 9.36
CA VAL A 122 3.81 14.73 10.52
C VAL A 122 4.36 14.14 11.82
N TRP A 123 4.41 12.82 11.92
CA TRP A 123 4.99 12.13 13.08
C TRP A 123 6.50 12.38 13.22
N VAL A 124 7.26 12.31 12.13
CA VAL A 124 8.72 12.58 12.12
C VAL A 124 8.98 14.02 12.54
N ASP A 125 8.27 14.98 11.96
CA ASP A 125 8.39 16.40 12.29
C ASP A 125 8.09 16.64 13.79
N GLY A 126 7.00 16.05 14.30
CA GLY A 126 6.65 16.14 15.72
C GLY A 126 7.76 15.66 16.66
N ARG A 127 8.53 14.64 16.27
CA ARG A 127 9.65 14.13 17.07
C ARG A 127 10.97 14.86 16.84
N ALA A 128 11.24 15.26 15.61
CA ALA A 128 12.47 15.98 15.26
C ALA A 128 12.55 17.35 15.93
N ARG A 129 11.40 18.01 16.18
CA ARG A 129 11.33 19.29 16.91
C ARG A 129 11.88 19.25 18.34
N GLY A 130 11.92 18.07 18.96
CA GLY A 130 12.46 17.91 20.31
C GLY A 130 13.99 17.83 20.36
N ILE A 131 14.66 17.63 19.23
CA ILE A 131 16.12 17.48 19.16
C ILE A 131 16.78 18.85 19.35
N LEU A 132 17.65 18.96 20.35
CA LEU A 132 18.31 20.22 20.74
C LEU A 132 19.31 20.72 19.68
N ASP A 133 19.98 19.78 19.00
CA ASP A 133 20.91 20.08 17.91
C ASP A 133 20.15 20.18 16.57
N PRO A 134 20.10 21.36 15.93
CA PRO A 134 19.34 21.56 14.69
C PRO A 134 19.88 20.77 13.50
N ASP A 135 21.19 20.51 13.45
CA ASP A 135 21.82 19.77 12.35
C ASP A 135 21.45 18.28 12.44
N VAL A 136 21.44 17.75 13.66
CA VAL A 136 20.94 16.38 13.93
C VAL A 136 19.44 16.29 13.63
N GLY A 137 18.66 17.29 14.04
CA GLY A 137 17.23 17.37 13.75
C GLY A 137 16.93 17.32 12.25
N LEU A 138 17.66 18.11 11.46
CA LEU A 138 17.54 18.13 10.00
C LEU A 138 17.93 16.77 9.39
N LEU A 139 19.05 16.18 9.84
CA LEU A 139 19.51 14.88 9.35
C LEU A 139 18.48 13.78 9.59
N VAL A 140 17.90 13.72 10.80
CA VAL A 140 16.86 12.76 11.16
C VAL A 140 15.61 12.96 10.30
N TRP A 141 15.17 14.20 10.12
CA TRP A 141 14.00 14.50 9.31
C TRP A 141 14.19 14.07 7.84
N VAL A 142 15.35 14.40 7.25
CA VAL A 142 15.67 14.01 5.87
C VAL A 142 15.80 12.49 5.73
N ALA A 143 16.49 11.82 6.66
CA ALA A 143 16.68 10.37 6.60
C ALA A 143 15.36 9.61 6.71
N PHE A 144 14.54 9.90 7.73
CA PHE A 144 13.25 9.25 7.90
C PHE A 144 12.26 9.64 6.79
N GLY A 145 12.27 10.90 6.35
CA GLY A 145 11.45 11.35 5.23
C GLY A 145 11.77 10.60 3.94
N ALA A 146 13.05 10.44 3.60
CA ALA A 146 13.49 9.69 2.42
C ALA A 146 13.13 8.20 2.50
N VAL A 147 13.40 7.53 3.63
CA VAL A 147 13.04 6.12 3.83
C VAL A 147 11.52 5.92 3.75
N SER A 148 10.74 6.82 4.36
CA SER A 148 9.28 6.76 4.30
C SER A 148 8.76 6.96 2.88
N ALA A 149 9.35 7.88 2.11
CA ALA A 149 9.00 8.09 0.71
C ALA A 149 9.30 6.84 -0.13
N ILE A 150 10.44 6.20 0.08
CA ILE A 150 10.78 4.92 -0.56
C ILE A 150 9.72 3.86 -0.23
N PHE A 151 9.39 3.70 1.06
CA PHE A 151 8.40 2.72 1.49
C PHE A 151 7.02 2.95 0.91
N PHE A 152 6.53 4.19 0.85
CA PHE A 152 5.16 4.43 0.37
C PHE A 152 5.04 4.65 -1.13
N LEU A 153 6.06 5.20 -1.82
CA LEU A 153 5.97 5.56 -3.24
C LEU A 153 6.47 4.45 -4.18
N ILE A 154 7.43 3.61 -3.75
CA ILE A 154 7.92 2.51 -4.59
C ILE A 154 6.85 1.42 -4.82
N PRO A 155 6.08 0.96 -3.82
CA PRO A 155 5.08 -0.07 -4.05
C PRO A 155 4.02 0.26 -5.12
N PRO A 156 3.36 1.45 -5.11
CA PRO A 156 2.44 1.81 -6.19
C PRO A 156 3.16 1.96 -7.54
N LEU A 157 4.40 2.49 -7.57
CA LEU A 157 5.21 2.55 -8.79
C LEU A 157 5.48 1.15 -9.38
N ILE A 158 5.89 0.19 -8.55
CA ILE A 158 6.07 -1.22 -8.95
C ILE A 158 4.75 -1.77 -9.47
N GLY A 159 3.63 -1.50 -8.79
CA GLY A 159 2.31 -1.91 -9.22
C GLY A 159 1.96 -1.39 -10.62
N GLU A 160 2.23 -0.11 -10.90
CA GLU A 160 2.04 0.46 -12.24
C GLU A 160 2.92 -0.20 -13.30
N LEU A 161 4.19 -0.44 -13.00
CA LEU A 161 5.11 -1.14 -13.92
C LEU A 161 4.63 -2.56 -14.24
N LEU A 162 4.13 -3.28 -13.22
CA LEU A 162 3.54 -4.62 -13.41
C LEU A 162 2.27 -4.56 -14.29
N MET A 163 1.44 -3.53 -14.09
CA MET A 163 0.24 -3.31 -14.88
C MET A 163 0.57 -2.97 -16.34
N ALA A 164 1.50 -2.04 -16.57
CA ALA A 164 1.99 -1.68 -17.91
C ALA A 164 2.59 -2.88 -18.64
N ARG A 165 3.46 -3.66 -17.96
CA ARG A 165 4.03 -4.89 -18.52
C ARG A 165 2.96 -5.92 -18.90
N ARG A 166 1.89 -6.02 -18.11
CA ARG A 166 0.75 -6.91 -18.41
C ARG A 166 0.04 -6.48 -19.69
N ARG A 167 -0.20 -5.18 -19.90
CA ARG A 167 -0.83 -4.64 -21.12
C ARG A 167 0.02 -4.88 -22.37
N VAL A 168 1.33 -4.74 -22.28
CA VAL A 168 2.25 -5.02 -23.40
C VAL A 168 2.27 -6.50 -23.76
N ARG A 169 2.28 -7.39 -22.76
CA ARG A 169 2.37 -8.84 -22.99
C ARG A 169 1.07 -9.46 -23.47
N PHE A 170 -0.04 -8.92 -23.02
CA PHE A 170 -1.38 -9.36 -23.40
C PHE A 170 -2.11 -8.13 -23.94
N PRO A 171 -1.76 -7.68 -25.16
CA PRO A 171 -2.53 -6.63 -25.81
C PRO A 171 -3.95 -7.17 -25.90
N GLU A 172 -4.86 -6.51 -25.22
CA GLU A 172 -6.28 -6.80 -25.30
C GLU A 172 -6.59 -6.82 -26.79
N ALA A 173 -7.03 -7.98 -27.31
CA ALA A 173 -7.20 -8.18 -28.74
C ALA A 173 -7.98 -6.99 -29.26
N ALA A 174 -7.34 -6.20 -30.14
CA ALA A 174 -7.96 -5.01 -30.70
C ALA A 174 -9.38 -5.42 -31.12
N PRO A 175 -10.42 -4.64 -30.77
CA PRO A 175 -11.79 -4.98 -31.11
C PRO A 175 -11.77 -5.42 -32.56
N ALA A 176 -12.17 -6.68 -32.80
CA ALA A 176 -12.09 -7.27 -34.13
C ALA A 176 -12.68 -6.25 -35.09
N PRO A 177 -11.95 -5.82 -36.15
CA PRO A 177 -12.45 -4.80 -37.05
C PRO A 177 -13.84 -5.25 -37.42
N GLU A 178 -14.85 -4.46 -37.03
CA GLU A 178 -16.26 -4.80 -37.19
C GLU A 178 -16.38 -5.40 -38.57
N ALA A 179 -16.63 -6.72 -38.64
CA ALA A 179 -16.61 -7.45 -39.88
C ALA A 179 -17.58 -6.70 -40.78
N GLY A 180 -17.01 -5.93 -41.71
CA GLY A 180 -17.71 -4.87 -42.41
C GLY A 180 -18.98 -5.49 -42.93
N LEU A 181 -20.11 -4.94 -42.44
CA LEU A 181 -21.47 -5.18 -42.88
C LEU A 181 -21.47 -5.99 -44.17
N SER A 182 -21.59 -7.32 -44.04
CA SER A 182 -21.78 -8.18 -45.21
C SER A 182 -23.01 -7.62 -45.91
N PRO A 183 -22.88 -7.09 -47.15
CA PRO A 183 -23.95 -6.36 -47.79
C PRO A 183 -25.17 -7.30 -47.86
N SER A 184 -26.20 -6.91 -47.11
CA SER A 184 -27.58 -7.37 -47.16
C SER A 184 -27.84 -8.33 -48.30
N GLY A 185 -27.99 -9.62 -47.96
CA GLY A 185 -28.37 -10.67 -48.89
C GLY A 185 -29.51 -10.20 -49.80
N GLY A 186 -29.24 -10.25 -51.10
CA GLY A 186 -30.27 -10.12 -52.13
C GLY A 186 -31.36 -11.15 -51.86
N ARG A 187 -32.53 -10.68 -51.47
CA ARG A 187 -33.72 -11.50 -51.31
C ARG A 187 -34.12 -11.99 -52.71
N PRO A 188 -34.13 -13.29 -53.02
CA PRO A 188 -34.57 -13.75 -54.33
C PRO A 188 -36.05 -13.39 -54.54
N PRO A 189 -36.45 -13.02 -55.77
CA PRO A 189 -37.83 -12.65 -56.07
C PRO A 189 -38.76 -13.86 -55.84
N ARG A 190 -39.85 -13.62 -55.12
CA ARG A 190 -40.96 -14.58 -55.03
C ARG A 190 -41.66 -14.62 -56.38
N GLU A 191 -41.55 -15.74 -57.07
CA GLU A 191 -42.48 -16.09 -58.15
C GLU A 191 -43.89 -16.21 -57.54
N ARG A 192 -44.81 -15.38 -58.04
CA ARG A 192 -46.24 -15.54 -57.81
C ARG A 192 -46.81 -16.26 -59.03
N GLY A 193 -47.39 -17.43 -58.80
CA GLY A 193 -48.38 -18.02 -59.70
C GLY A 193 -49.72 -17.32 -59.58
#